data_AF-A0A369W9R1-F1
#
_entry.id   AF-A0A369W9R1-F1
#
_cell.length_a   1.000
_cell.length_b   1.000
_cell.length_c   1.000
_cell.angle_alpha   90.00
_cell.angle_beta   90.00
_cell.angle_gamma   90.00
#
_symmetry.space_group_name_H-M   'P 1'
#
loop_
_entity.id
_entity.type
_entity.pdbx_description
1 polymer ?
#
loop_
_entity_poly.entity_id
_entity_poly.type
_entity_poly.pdbx_seq_one_letter_code
_entity_poly.pdbx_strand_id
1 'polypeptide(L)'
;MGIVMMAWETNGDNFDGGSMWAGRSGRQYMMTRVEGDRAAMAAARLYALAERGVIRWAGTAQDLIGDHLSRERFRRFNAQGAQMLSMPSPADPLALMTLAWDLEGGHVIAGRDAA
;
A
#
# COMPACT_ATOMS: atom_id res chain seq x y z
N MET A 1 -41.00 0.36 -10.17
CA MET A 1 -40.30 0.75 -8.93
C MET A 1 -39.96 -0.51 -8.17
N GLY A 2 -38.76 -1.03 -8.37
CA GLY A 2 -38.23 -2.19 -7.65
C GLY A 2 -36.73 -1.99 -7.57
N ILE A 3 -36.23 -1.72 -6.37
CA ILE A 3 -34.80 -1.53 -6.13
C ILE A 3 -34.14 -2.88 -6.33
N VAL A 4 -33.33 -3.01 -7.39
CA VAL A 4 -32.39 -4.11 -7.56
C VAL A 4 -31.33 -3.94 -6.48
N MET A 5 -31.49 -4.68 -5.39
CA MET A 5 -30.48 -4.88 -4.37
C MET A 5 -29.44 -5.82 -5.00
N MET A 6 -28.38 -5.26 -5.59
CA MET A 6 -27.22 -6.05 -5.98
C MET A 6 -26.54 -6.51 -4.69
N ALA A 7 -26.82 -7.76 -4.32
CA ALA A 7 -26.01 -8.53 -3.41
C ALA A 7 -24.59 -8.57 -3.99
N TRP A 8 -23.69 -7.74 -3.47
CA TRP A 8 -22.29 -8.11 -3.49
C TRP A 8 -22.16 -9.17 -2.40
N GLU A 9 -21.92 -10.41 -2.83
CA GLU A 9 -21.59 -11.51 -1.95
C GLU A 9 -20.40 -11.08 -1.09
N THR A 10 -20.63 -10.94 0.21
CA THR A 10 -19.59 -10.83 1.23
C THR A 10 -18.88 -12.18 1.31
N ASN A 11 -18.03 -12.45 0.33
CA ASN A 11 -17.02 -13.49 0.47
C ASN A 11 -16.07 -12.96 1.56
N GLY A 12 -15.93 -13.71 2.66
CA GLY A 12 -15.19 -13.31 3.84
C GLY A 12 -13.71 -13.13 3.56
N ASP A 13 -13.33 -11.97 3.03
CA ASP A 13 -11.96 -11.49 3.03
C ASP A 13 -11.68 -10.95 4.45
N ASN A 14 -10.81 -11.63 5.17
CA ASN A 14 -10.25 -11.17 6.44
C ASN A 14 -9.74 -9.73 6.31
N PHE A 15 -10.52 -8.75 6.80
CA PHE A 15 -10.02 -7.41 7.06
C PHE A 15 -9.12 -7.35 8.31
N ASP A 16 -8.87 -8.49 8.97
CA ASP A 16 -8.02 -8.64 10.17
C ASP A 16 -6.52 -8.34 9.94
N GLY A 17 -6.06 -8.10 8.71
CA GLY A 17 -4.64 -7.90 8.38
C GLY A 17 -4.23 -6.46 8.04
N GLY A 18 -5.14 -5.49 8.16
CA GLY A 18 -4.87 -4.08 7.85
C GLY A 18 -4.18 -3.35 9.00
N SER A 19 -3.17 -2.53 8.70
CA SER A 19 -2.56 -1.61 9.66
C SER A 19 -2.80 -0.17 9.24
N MET A 20 -2.95 0.72 10.22
CA MET A 20 -3.16 2.14 9.98
C MET A 20 -1.82 2.86 9.85
N TRP A 21 -1.66 3.68 8.80
CA TRP A 21 -0.46 4.45 8.53
C TRP A 21 -0.80 5.92 8.38
N ALA A 22 0.05 6.79 8.92
CA ALA A 22 0.00 8.23 8.68
C ALA A 22 1.01 8.61 7.60
N GLY A 23 0.54 9.27 6.54
CA GLY A 23 1.42 9.95 5.61
C GLY A 23 2.14 11.13 6.26
N ARG A 24 3.11 11.72 5.57
CA ARG A 24 3.85 12.91 6.05
C ARG A 24 2.94 14.12 6.29
N SER A 25 1.81 14.20 5.59
CA SER A 25 0.78 15.23 5.79
C SER A 25 -0.10 14.98 7.02
N GLY A 26 0.02 13.81 7.66
CA GLY A 26 -0.84 13.36 8.76
C GLY A 26 -2.14 12.67 8.30
N ARG A 27 -2.39 12.59 6.99
CA ARG A 27 -3.52 11.82 6.45
C ARG A 27 -3.34 10.33 6.76
N GLN A 28 -4.45 9.65 7.07
CA GLN A 28 -4.44 8.27 7.49
C GLN A 28 -4.82 7.34 6.34
N TYR A 29 -4.13 6.21 6.24
CA TYR A 29 -4.29 5.22 5.20
C TYR A 29 -4.32 3.83 5.81
N MET A 30 -5.35 3.05 5.47
CA MET A 30 -5.38 1.62 5.78
C MET A 30 -4.54 0.88 4.74
N MET A 31 -3.53 0.14 5.19
CA MET A 31 -2.66 -0.65 4.31
C MET A 31 -2.66 -2.12 4.72
N THR A 32 -2.72 -3.00 3.73
CA THR A 32 -2.69 -4.44 3.95
C THR A 32 -1.29 -4.97 3.73
N ARG A 33 -0.79 -5.78 4.65
CA ARG A 33 0.47 -6.49 4.45
C ARG A 33 0.37 -7.44 3.26
N VAL A 34 1.41 -7.44 2.43
CA VAL A 34 1.51 -8.37 1.31
C VAL A 34 2.29 -9.60 1.80
N GLU A 35 1.60 -10.72 1.93
CA GLU A 35 2.20 -12.00 2.33
C GLU A 35 2.67 -12.80 1.10
N GLY A 36 3.83 -13.44 1.20
CA GLY A 36 4.32 -14.43 0.24
C GLY A 36 5.54 -14.03 -0.60
N ASP A 37 6.38 -15.03 -0.84
CA ASP A 37 7.65 -14.97 -1.60
C ASP A 37 7.46 -14.71 -3.11
N ARG A 38 6.21 -14.60 -3.56
CA ARG A 38 5.81 -14.49 -4.97
C ARG A 38 4.66 -13.50 -5.18
N ALA A 39 4.64 -12.41 -4.43
CA ALA A 39 3.65 -11.36 -4.62
C ALA A 39 3.86 -10.67 -5.98
N ALA A 40 3.06 -11.05 -6.98
CA ALA A 40 2.96 -10.31 -8.22
C ALA A 40 2.27 -8.96 -7.93
N MET A 41 2.91 -7.86 -8.32
CA MET A 41 2.32 -6.54 -8.15
C MET A 41 1.18 -6.35 -9.16
N ALA A 42 -0.02 -6.08 -8.66
CA ALA A 42 -1.21 -5.83 -9.47
C ALA A 42 -1.22 -4.39 -10.00
N ALA A 43 -1.74 -4.21 -11.22
CA ALA A 43 -1.71 -2.93 -11.93
C ALA A 43 -2.52 -1.81 -11.25
N ALA A 44 -3.57 -2.13 -10.50
CA ALA A 44 -4.45 -1.17 -9.83
C ALA A 44 -4.13 -0.97 -8.33
N ARG A 45 -2.90 -1.31 -7.91
CA ARG A 45 -2.47 -1.20 -6.52
C ARG A 45 -1.23 -0.33 -6.38
N LEU A 46 -1.22 0.45 -5.32
CA LEU A 46 -0.01 1.10 -4.81
C LEU A 46 0.61 0.19 -3.75
N TYR A 47 1.93 0.11 -3.78
CA TYR A 47 2.73 -0.67 -2.87
C TYR A 47 3.66 0.25 -2.08
N ALA A 48 3.96 -0.14 -0.85
CA ALA A 48 4.93 0.53 -0.02
C ALA A 48 5.87 -0.49 0.63
N LEU A 49 7.12 -0.09 0.83
CA LEU A 49 8.09 -0.83 1.63
C LEU A 49 8.32 -0.08 2.93
N ALA A 50 8.03 -0.74 4.04
CA ALA A 50 8.21 -0.21 5.38
C ALA A 50 9.38 -0.87 6.09
N GLU A 51 10.23 -0.05 6.69
CA GLU A 51 11.35 -0.50 7.53
C GLU A 51 11.24 0.20 8.88
N ARG A 52 11.27 -0.57 9.97
CA ARG A 52 11.20 -0.05 11.36
C ARG A 52 10.04 0.91 11.58
N GLY A 53 8.88 0.62 10.99
CA GLY A 53 7.65 1.42 11.13
C GLY A 53 7.60 2.68 10.28
N VAL A 54 8.54 2.88 9.34
CA VAL A 54 8.58 4.03 8.43
C VAL A 54 8.54 3.54 6.98
N ILE A 55 7.68 4.13 6.15
CA ILE A 55 7.63 3.85 4.72
C ILE A 55 8.84 4.51 4.05
N ARG A 56 9.69 3.69 3.41
CA ARG A 56 10.93 4.12 2.75
C ARG A 56 10.81 4.29 1.24
N TRP A 57 9.79 3.66 0.66
CA TRP A 57 9.46 3.70 -0.76
C TRP A 57 7.96 3.47 -0.92
N ALA A 58 7.33 4.21 -1.83
CA ALA A 58 5.96 3.98 -2.25
C ALA A 58 5.84 4.13 -3.77
N GLY A 59 5.12 3.24 -4.43
CA GLY A 59 4.95 3.27 -5.88
C GLY A 59 4.14 2.11 -6.44
N THR A 60 4.02 2.07 -7.75
CA THR A 60 3.28 1.08 -8.51
C THR A 60 4.22 0.10 -9.20
N ALA A 61 3.65 -0.96 -9.79
CA ALA A 61 4.40 -1.87 -10.66
C ALA A 61 5.01 -1.13 -11.88
N GLN A 62 4.31 -0.11 -12.40
CA GLN A 62 4.79 0.67 -13.53
C GLN A 62 6.04 1.48 -13.18
N ASP A 63 6.14 1.98 -11.96
CA ASP A 63 7.34 2.70 -11.49
C ASP A 63 8.56 1.78 -11.48
N LEU A 64 8.41 0.50 -11.15
CA LEU A 64 9.53 -0.46 -11.19
C LEU A 64 9.98 -0.81 -12.62
N ILE A 65 9.07 -0.71 -13.59
CA ILE A 65 9.35 -0.97 -15.00
C ILE A 65 9.98 0.28 -15.63
N GLY A 66 9.34 1.44 -15.47
CA GLY A 66 9.66 2.68 -16.16
C GLY A 66 10.71 3.56 -15.48
N ASP A 67 10.86 3.48 -14.16
CA ASP A 67 11.83 4.29 -13.41
C ASP A 67 12.95 3.44 -12.81
N HIS A 68 14.16 3.65 -13.33
CA HIS A 68 15.35 2.97 -12.88
C HIS A 68 15.67 3.24 -11.40
N LEU A 69 15.53 4.49 -10.96
CA LEU A 69 15.84 4.89 -9.59
C LEU A 69 14.84 4.28 -8.61
N SER A 70 13.55 4.30 -8.95
CA SER A 70 12.51 3.65 -8.16
C SER A 70 12.79 2.15 -8.00
N ARG A 71 13.17 1.47 -9.10
CA ARG A 71 13.55 0.05 -9.08
C ARG A 71 14.76 -0.24 -8.18
N GLU A 72 15.78 0.60 -8.18
CA GLU A 72 16.95 0.42 -7.31
C GLU A 72 16.59 0.59 -5.83
N ARG A 73 15.80 1.63 -5.49
CA ARG A 73 15.34 1.88 -4.12
C ARG A 73 14.49 0.72 -3.63
N PHE A 74 13.54 0.25 -4.44
CA PHE A 74 12.73 -0.92 -4.13
C PHE A 74 13.59 -2.15 -3.83
N ARG A 75 14.51 -2.51 -4.74
CA ARG A 75 15.39 -3.68 -4.56
C ARG A 75 16.24 -3.57 -3.30
N ARG A 76 16.78 -2.38 -3.01
CA ARG A 76 17.58 -2.13 -1.81
C ARG A 76 16.78 -2.38 -0.53
N PHE A 77 15.60 -1.77 -0.39
CA PHE A 77 14.80 -1.92 0.82
C PHE A 77 14.21 -3.34 0.94
N ASN A 78 13.80 -3.94 -0.17
CA ASN A 78 13.34 -5.33 -0.16
C ASN A 78 14.44 -6.30 0.30
N ALA A 79 15.68 -6.11 -0.17
CA ALA A 79 16.83 -6.91 0.26
C ALA A 79 17.20 -6.70 1.74
N GLN A 80 16.80 -5.58 2.35
CA GLN A 80 16.97 -5.30 3.78
C GLN A 80 15.86 -5.94 4.65
N GLY A 81 14.94 -6.68 4.04
CA GLY A 81 13.81 -7.31 4.75
C GLY A 81 12.69 -6.32 5.09
N ALA A 82 12.56 -5.23 4.34
CA ALA A 82 11.44 -4.31 4.50
C ALA A 82 10.10 -5.03 4.32
N GLN A 83 9.12 -4.69 5.15
CA GLN A 83 7.76 -5.19 5.05
C GLN A 83 7.07 -4.57 3.85
N MET A 84 6.48 -5.41 2.99
CA MET A 84 5.69 -4.94 1.86
C MET A 84 4.23 -4.76 2.24
N LEU A 85 3.69 -3.60 1.88
CA LEU A 85 2.32 -3.18 2.14
C LEU A 85 1.65 -2.81 0.81
N SER A 86 0.32 -2.86 0.77
CA SER A 86 -0.43 -2.43 -0.40
C SER A 86 -1.78 -1.83 -0.08
N MET A 87 -2.27 -1.00 -0.99
CA MET A 87 -3.60 -0.40 -0.96
C MET A 87 -4.11 -0.16 -2.38
N PRO A 88 -5.42 0.11 -2.56
CA PRO A 88 -5.95 0.54 -3.86
C PRO A 88 -5.23 1.80 -4.36
N SER A 89 -4.82 1.78 -5.63
CA SER A 89 -4.25 2.96 -6.28
C SER A 89 -5.37 3.90 -6.74
N PRO A 90 -5.25 5.23 -6.54
CA PRO A 90 -6.04 6.18 -7.30
C PRO A 90 -5.82 5.98 -8.81
N ALA A 91 -6.89 6.15 -9.60
CA ALA A 91 -6.81 6.12 -11.06
C ALA A 91 -6.24 7.43 -11.64
N ASP A 92 -6.41 8.54 -10.93
CA ASP A 92 -5.86 9.84 -11.32
C ASP A 92 -4.33 9.90 -11.06
N PRO A 93 -3.51 10.19 -12.09
CA PRO A 93 -2.05 10.19 -11.95
C PRO A 93 -1.53 11.21 -10.93
N LEU A 94 -2.15 12.40 -10.83
CA LEU A 94 -1.72 13.43 -9.89
C LEU A 94 -2.00 13.01 -8.43
N ALA A 95 -3.18 12.44 -8.20
CA ALA A 95 -3.55 11.86 -6.91
C ALA A 95 -2.63 10.70 -6.53
N LEU A 96 -2.24 9.85 -7.49
CA LEU A 96 -1.29 8.77 -7.28
C LEU A 96 0.09 9.32 -6.89
N MET A 97 0.63 10.29 -7.62
CA MET A 97 1.92 10.91 -7.30
C MET A 97 1.89 11.58 -5.93
N THR A 98 0.80 12.28 -5.61
CA THR A 98 0.61 12.93 -4.32
C THR A 98 0.51 11.91 -3.19
N LEU A 99 -0.18 10.79 -3.41
CA LEU A 99 -0.28 9.70 -2.45
C LEU A 99 1.07 9.01 -2.22
N ALA A 100 1.80 8.67 -3.28
CA ALA A 100 3.11 8.05 -3.17
C ALA A 100 4.10 8.97 -2.44
N TRP A 101 4.11 10.26 -2.81
CA TRP A 101 4.85 11.29 -2.09
C TRP A 101 4.42 11.32 -0.63
N ASP A 102 3.13 11.41 -0.33
CA ASP A 102 2.65 11.52 1.05
C ASP A 102 3.00 10.30 1.91
N LEU A 103 2.94 9.10 1.33
CA LEU A 103 3.27 7.86 2.02
C LEU A 103 4.76 7.71 2.28
N GLU A 104 5.64 8.16 1.38
CA GLU A 104 7.08 8.13 1.65
C GLU A 104 7.42 8.96 2.89
N GLY A 105 8.12 8.39 3.87
CA GLY A 105 8.37 9.01 5.17
C GLY A 105 7.17 9.00 6.13
N GLY A 106 6.05 8.43 5.72
CA GLY A 106 4.93 8.10 6.59
C GLY A 106 5.30 7.02 7.61
N HIS A 107 4.52 6.95 8.69
CA HIS A 107 4.77 6.05 9.82
C HIS A 107 3.55 5.23 10.17
N VAL A 108 3.78 4.04 10.72
CA VAL A 108 2.70 3.24 11.29
C VAL A 108 2.07 4.00 12.45
N ILE A 109 0.75 4.12 12.45
CA ILE A 109 0.02 4.58 13.62
C ILE A 109 -0.09 3.36 14.52
N ALA A 110 0.56 3.41 15.67
CA ALA A 110 0.39 2.42 16.71
C ALA A 110 -1.04 2.49 17.25
N GLY A 111 -1.97 1.83 16.56
CA GLY A 111 -3.20 1.37 17.17
C GLY A 111 -2.84 0.18 18.04
N ARG A 112 -3.35 0.12 19.29
CA ARG A 112 -3.44 -1.14 20.02
C ARG A 112 -3.88 -2.21 19.04
N ASP A 113 -3.20 -3.34 19.01
CA ASP A 113 -3.70 -4.56 18.40
C ASP A 113 -5.22 -4.61 18.63
N ALA A 114 -5.99 -4.52 17.54
CA ALA A 114 -7.40 -4.83 17.58
C ALA A 114 -7.46 -6.36 17.72
N ALA A 115 -7.25 -6.82 18.95
CA ALA A 115 -7.40 -8.19 19.41
C ALA A 115 -8.87 -8.51 19.67
#